data_AF-A0A553PWG0-F1
#
_entry.id   AF-A0A553PWG0-F1
#
_cell.length_a   1.000
_cell.length_b   1.000
_cell.length_c   1.000
_cell.angle_alpha   90.00
_cell.angle_beta   90.00
_cell.angle_gamma   90.00
#
_symmetry.space_group_name_H-M   'P 1'
#
loop_
_entity.id
_entity.type
_entity.pdbx_description
1 polymer ?
#
loop_
_entity_poly.entity_id
_entity_poly.type
_entity_poly.pdbx_seq_one_letter_code
_entity_poly.pdbx_strand_id
1 'polypeptide(L)'
;MSLHFLVIPLSWKASIPQLVLLTKVDEACPLVAEDLRNIYRSAYISNLMGGISSRLGVSLSAVIPVKNYYQELEINTQTDVLVLNAVVQMIRAAEGFFDDFYNPEEMDM
;
A
#
# COMPACT_ATOMS: atom_id res chain seq x y z
N MET A 1 15.76 11.60 -1.02
CA MET A 1 15.14 10.67 -0.05
C MET A 1 15.88 9.34 -0.15
N SER A 2 16.71 9.02 0.83
CA SER A 2 17.46 7.75 0.85
C SER A 2 16.55 6.68 1.45
N LEU A 3 16.17 5.68 0.65
CA LEU A 3 15.40 4.54 1.13
C LEU A 3 16.40 3.57 1.78
N HIS A 4 16.50 3.60 3.11
CA HIS A 4 17.24 2.58 3.85
C HIS A 4 16.41 1.28 3.79
N PHE A 5 16.78 0.36 2.91
CA PHE A 5 16.18 -0.96 2.88
C PHE A 5 16.71 -1.75 4.08
N LEU A 6 15.83 -2.06 5.04
CA LEU A 6 16.07 -3.09 6.03
C LEU A 6 16.29 -4.40 5.27
N VAL A 7 17.46 -5.03 5.42
CA VAL A 7 17.73 -6.35 4.83
C VAL A 7 16.96 -7.39 5.63
N ILE A 8 15.73 -7.68 5.20
CA ILE A 8 14.92 -8.76 5.76
C ILE A 8 15.42 -10.08 5.16
N PRO A 9 15.78 -11.10 5.97
CA PRO A 9 16.18 -12.41 5.46
C PRO A 9 15.15 -12.98 4.48
N LEU A 10 15.60 -13.57 3.37
CA LEU A 10 14.73 -14.13 2.32
C LEU A 10 13.73 -15.16 2.87
N SER A 11 14.09 -15.90 3.93
CA SER A 11 13.21 -16.87 4.59
C SER A 11 12.05 -16.22 5.37
N TRP A 12 12.20 -14.98 5.85
CA TRP A 12 11.11 -14.22 6.49
C TRP A 12 10.19 -13.56 5.47
N LYS A 13 10.73 -13.27 4.28
CA LYS A 13 10.01 -12.63 3.19
C LYS A 13 8.82 -13.45 2.70
N ALA A 14 8.89 -14.77 2.81
CA ALA A 14 7.85 -15.69 2.40
C ALA A 14 6.72 -15.88 3.44
N SER A 15 6.96 -15.52 4.70
CA SER A 15 5.99 -15.75 5.79
C SER A 15 5.34 -14.49 6.31
N ILE A 16 5.88 -13.30 6.08
CA ILE A 16 5.31 -12.06 6.63
C ILE A 16 4.56 -11.31 5.53
N PRO A 17 3.28 -10.93 5.74
CA PRO A 17 2.53 -10.10 4.81
C PRO A 17 3.26 -8.80 4.48
N GLN A 18 3.36 -8.49 3.18
CA GLN A 18 4.01 -7.26 2.71
C GLN A 18 2.99 -6.36 2.02
N LEU A 19 2.89 -5.13 2.53
CA LEU A 19 2.13 -4.05 1.91
C LEU A 19 3.08 -2.92 1.54
N VAL A 20 2.78 -2.25 0.43
CA VAL A 20 3.60 -1.15 -0.10
C VAL A 20 2.75 0.10 -0.11
N LEU A 21 3.12 1.09 0.71
CA LEU A 21 2.50 2.40 0.68
C LEU A 21 3.15 3.27 -0.40
N LEU A 22 2.40 3.59 -1.44
CA LEU A 22 2.80 4.56 -2.44
C LEU A 22 2.40 5.96 -1.95
N THR A 23 3.36 6.69 -1.38
CA THR A 23 3.12 8.00 -0.76
C THR A 23 3.28 9.14 -1.75
N LYS A 24 2.78 10.34 -1.39
CA LYS A 24 2.91 11.59 -2.17
C LYS A 24 2.32 11.47 -3.58
N VAL A 25 1.19 10.77 -3.71
CA VAL A 25 0.51 10.56 -5.00
C VAL A 25 -0.05 11.84 -5.61
N ASP A 26 -0.33 12.83 -4.77
CA ASP A 26 -0.73 14.18 -5.12
C ASP A 26 0.43 14.99 -5.72
N GLU A 27 1.66 14.85 -5.19
CA GLU A 27 2.84 15.46 -5.82
C GLU A 27 3.21 14.75 -7.14
N ALA A 28 2.92 13.45 -7.25
CA ALA A 28 3.31 12.64 -8.40
C ALA A 28 2.41 12.84 -9.63
N CYS A 29 1.16 13.26 -9.47
CA CYS A 29 0.19 13.39 -10.55
C CYS A 29 -0.72 14.63 -10.37
N PRO A 30 -0.67 15.62 -11.28
CA PRO A 30 -1.50 16.83 -11.18
C PRO A 30 -3.01 16.55 -11.11
N LEU A 31 -3.49 15.53 -11.83
CA LEU A 31 -4.90 15.12 -11.81
C LEU A 31 -5.35 14.60 -10.43
N VAL A 32 -4.41 14.05 -9.67
CA VAL A 32 -4.63 13.58 -8.29
C VAL A 32 -4.49 14.73 -7.31
N ALA A 33 -3.56 15.67 -7.56
CA ALA A 33 -3.42 16.89 -6.78
C ALA A 33 -4.72 17.72 -6.79
N GLU A 34 -5.36 17.80 -7.95
CA GLU A 34 -6.63 18.51 -8.12
C GLU A 34 -7.79 17.81 -7.41
N ASP A 35 -7.86 16.47 -7.50
CA ASP A 35 -8.90 15.67 -6.86
C ASP A 35 -8.38 14.27 -6.52
N LEU A 36 -8.26 13.97 -5.22
CA LEU A 36 -7.75 12.68 -4.75
C LEU A 36 -8.64 11.50 -5.15
N ARG A 37 -9.89 11.74 -5.56
CA ARG A 37 -10.77 10.69 -6.12
C ARG A 37 -10.24 10.13 -7.44
N ASN A 38 -9.32 10.83 -8.09
CA ASN A 38 -8.69 10.38 -9.34
C ASN A 38 -7.51 9.42 -9.13
N ILE A 39 -7.12 9.09 -7.89
CA ILE A 39 -5.99 8.18 -7.61
C ILE A 39 -6.07 6.88 -8.43
N TYR A 40 -7.21 6.19 -8.37
CA TYR A 40 -7.41 4.93 -9.09
C TYR A 40 -7.85 5.11 -10.56
N ARG A 41 -8.14 6.35 -10.99
CA ARG A 41 -8.52 6.67 -12.37
C ARG A 41 -7.32 7.16 -13.19
N SER A 42 -6.28 7.64 -12.52
CA SER A 42 -5.06 8.12 -13.16
C SER A 42 -4.28 6.95 -13.75
N ALA A 43 -4.17 6.93 -15.07
CA ALA A 43 -3.32 5.96 -15.77
C ALA A 43 -1.86 6.03 -15.30
N TYR A 44 -1.38 7.21 -14.93
CA TYR A 44 -0.03 7.40 -14.41
C TYR A 44 0.16 6.67 -13.07
N ILE A 45 -0.75 6.86 -12.11
CA ILE A 45 -0.68 6.16 -10.82
C ILE A 45 -0.85 4.66 -11.00
N SER A 46 -1.78 4.23 -11.85
CA SER A 46 -1.98 2.80 -12.16
C SER A 46 -0.71 2.15 -12.71
N ASN A 47 -0.04 2.79 -13.67
CA ASN A 47 1.23 2.30 -14.23
C ASN A 47 2.35 2.29 -13.19
N LEU A 48 2.41 3.30 -12.32
CA LEU A 48 3.39 3.36 -11.23
C LEU A 48 3.19 2.22 -10.23
N MET A 49 1.95 1.95 -9.85
CA MET A 49 1.60 0.81 -8.99
C MET A 49 1.98 -0.52 -9.65
N GLY A 50 1.69 -0.71 -10.94
CA GLY A 50 2.08 -1.90 -11.69
C GLY A 50 3.59 -2.11 -11.74
N GLY A 51 4.35 -1.03 -12.00
CA GLY A 51 5.81 -1.06 -11.99
C GLY A 51 6.40 -1.40 -10.61
N ILE A 52 5.82 -0.87 -9.53
CA ILE A 52 6.24 -1.17 -8.15
C ILE A 52 5.91 -2.62 -7.79
N SER A 53 4.70 -3.08 -8.09
CA SER A 53 4.25 -4.46 -7.88
C SER A 53 5.21 -5.45 -8.56
N SER A 54 5.51 -5.22 -9.85
CA SER A 54 6.45 -6.06 -10.61
C SER A 54 7.86 -6.06 -10.02
N ARG A 55 8.38 -4.89 -9.62
CA ARG A 55 9.75 -4.76 -9.08
C ARG A 55 9.92 -5.37 -7.70
N LEU A 56 8.88 -5.30 -6.86
CA LEU A 56 8.92 -5.81 -5.48
C LEU A 56 8.43 -7.25 -5.36
N GLY A 57 7.81 -7.80 -6.42
CA GLY A 57 7.27 -9.16 -6.42
C GLY A 57 6.03 -9.29 -5.52
N VAL A 58 5.23 -8.23 -5.41
CA VAL A 58 3.99 -8.21 -4.61
C VAL A 58 2.78 -8.09 -5.54
N SER A 59 1.60 -8.54 -5.09
CA SER A 59 0.37 -8.34 -5.86
C SER A 59 0.08 -6.85 -6.04
N LEU A 60 -0.63 -6.49 -7.12
CA LEU A 60 -1.04 -5.11 -7.34
C LEU A 60 -1.96 -4.61 -6.20
N SER A 61 -2.78 -5.50 -5.63
CA SER A 61 -3.63 -5.20 -4.48
C SER A 61 -2.86 -4.86 -3.20
N ALA A 62 -1.60 -5.28 -3.08
CA ALA A 62 -0.74 -4.96 -1.95
C ALA A 62 -0.08 -3.56 -2.08
N VAL A 63 -0.23 -2.89 -3.22
CA VAL A 63 0.26 -1.53 -3.42
C VAL A 63 -0.87 -0.55 -3.12
N ILE A 64 -0.72 0.22 -2.05
CA ILE A 64 -1.75 1.12 -1.55
C ILE A 64 -1.31 2.57 -1.77
N PRO A 65 -1.94 3.29 -2.72
CA PRO A 65 -1.68 4.71 -2.89
C PRO A 65 -2.27 5.52 -1.73
N VAL A 66 -1.45 6.42 -1.17
CA VAL A 66 -1.84 7.29 -0.05
C VAL A 66 -1.31 8.71 -0.26
N LYS A 67 -2.12 9.69 0.16
CA LYS A 67 -1.62 11.02 0.51
C LYS A 67 -1.42 11.04 2.03
N ASN A 68 -0.25 11.48 2.49
CA ASN A 68 0.03 11.66 3.92
C ASN A 68 0.01 13.15 4.24
N TYR A 69 -0.41 13.48 5.46
CA TYR A 69 -0.14 14.79 6.03
C TYR A 69 1.36 14.96 6.24
N TYR A 70 1.92 16.07 5.79
CA TYR A 70 3.32 16.39 6.02
C TYR A 70 3.51 17.82 6.51
N GLN A 71 2.91 18.79 5.82
CA GLN A 71 3.00 20.22 6.14
C GLN A 71 1.64 20.85 6.41
N GLU A 72 0.57 20.18 6.02
CA GLU A 72 -0.79 20.65 6.19
C GLU A 72 -1.20 20.61 7.68
N LEU A 73 -1.75 21.72 8.15
CA LEU A 73 -2.29 21.86 9.51
C LEU A 73 -3.79 21.60 9.56
N GLU A 74 -4.47 21.76 8.42
CA GLU A 74 -5.90 21.53 8.29
C GLU A 74 -6.21 20.08 7.95
N ILE A 75 -7.23 19.55 8.60
CA ILE A 75 -7.73 18.19 8.35
C ILE A 75 -8.48 18.18 7.03
N ASN A 76 -8.22 17.16 6.22
CA ASN A 76 -8.83 16.93 4.93
C ASN A 76 -9.44 15.51 4.88
N THR A 77 -10.76 15.44 4.78
CA THR A 77 -11.50 14.16 4.81
C THR A 77 -11.06 13.18 3.72
N GLN A 78 -10.68 13.65 2.53
CA GLN A 78 -10.22 12.76 1.47
C GLN A 78 -8.87 12.11 1.83
N THR A 79 -7.97 12.88 2.44
CA THR A 79 -6.68 12.38 2.96
C THR A 79 -6.90 11.40 4.11
N ASP A 80 -7.81 11.72 5.04
CA ASP A 80 -8.15 10.83 6.15
C ASP A 80 -8.67 9.48 5.66
N VAL A 81 -9.56 9.48 4.66
CA VAL A 81 -10.09 8.24 4.07
C VAL A 81 -8.97 7.38 3.49
N LEU A 82 -7.98 7.98 2.82
CA LEU A 82 -6.84 7.23 2.26
C LEU A 82 -5.96 6.63 3.36
N VAL A 83 -5.63 7.41 4.39
CA VAL A 83 -4.80 6.95 5.51
C VAL A 83 -5.53 5.86 6.30
N LEU A 84 -6.81 6.06 6.62
CA LEU A 84 -7.63 5.08 7.32
C LEU A 84 -7.79 3.79 6.50
N ASN A 85 -8.00 3.91 5.19
CA ASN A 85 -8.06 2.73 4.32
C ASN A 85 -6.73 1.97 4.33
N ALA A 86 -5.58 2.66 4.30
CA ALA A 86 -4.28 2.01 4.41
C ALA A 86 -4.11 1.24 5.72
N VAL A 87 -4.53 1.81 6.85
CA VAL A 87 -4.54 1.13 8.15
C VAL A 87 -5.45 -0.10 8.14
N VAL A 88 -6.64 0.00 7.55
CA VAL A 88 -7.56 -1.14 7.40
C VAL A 88 -6.92 -2.25 6.58
N GLN A 89 -6.21 -1.94 5.48
CA GLN A 89 -5.50 -2.96 4.71
C GLN A 89 -4.38 -3.61 5.51
N MET A 90 -3.64 -2.86 6.34
CA MET A 90 -2.62 -3.41 7.23
C MET A 90 -3.20 -4.39 8.24
N ILE A 91 -4.33 -4.05 8.85
CA ILE A 91 -5.02 -4.93 9.79
C ILE A 91 -5.48 -6.20 9.09
N ARG A 92 -6.13 -6.08 7.92
CA ARG A 92 -6.57 -7.25 7.14
C ARG A 92 -5.43 -8.16 6.72
N ALA A 93 -4.29 -7.59 6.33
CA ALA A 93 -3.11 -8.36 5.99
C ALA A 93 -2.56 -9.13 7.21
N ALA A 94 -2.60 -8.51 8.40
CA ALA A 94 -2.21 -9.19 9.64
C ALA A 94 -3.21 -10.28 10.05
N GLU A 95 -4.51 -10.01 9.99
CA GLU A 95 -5.57 -10.99 10.29
C GLU A 95 -5.49 -12.19 9.36
N GLY A 96 -5.42 -11.96 8.04
CA GLY A 96 -5.29 -13.06 7.06
C GLY A 96 -4.07 -13.94 7.30
N PHE A 97 -2.95 -13.35 7.74
CA PHE A 97 -1.78 -14.14 8.12
C PHE A 97 -2.01 -15.03 9.35
N PHE A 98 -2.72 -14.52 10.36
CA PHE A 98 -3.04 -15.33 11.54
C PHE A 98 -4.05 -16.42 11.23
N ASP A 99 -5.05 -16.15 10.38
CA ASP A 99 -6.01 -17.16 9.94
C ASP A 99 -5.31 -18.34 9.25
N ASP A 100 -4.42 -18.05 8.31
CA ASP A 100 -3.59 -19.06 7.64
C ASP A 100 -2.68 -19.82 8.63
N PHE A 101 -2.17 -19.14 9.65
CA PHE A 101 -1.27 -19.72 10.66
C PHE A 101 -1.99 -20.68 11.62
N TYR A 102 -3.23 -20.36 12.01
CA TYR A 102 -3.99 -21.14 12.98
C TYR A 102 -4.89 -22.21 12.35
N ASN A 103 -5.13 -22.15 11.04
CA ASN A 103 -5.95 -23.14 10.32
C ASN A 103 -5.20 -23.81 9.14
N PRO A 104 -4.12 -24.56 9.41
CA PRO A 104 -3.30 -25.15 8.35
C PRO A 104 -4.00 -26.24 7.52
N GLU A 105 -5.15 -26.76 7.97
CA GLU A 105 -5.88 -27.86 7.32
C GLU A 105 -6.67 -27.43 6.07
N GLU A 106 -6.85 -26.13 5.81
CA GLU A 106 -7.49 -25.60 4.59
C GLU A 106 -6.51 -25.31 3.43
N MET A 107 -5.19 -25.46 3.65
CA MET A 107 -4.15 -25.14 2.65
C MET A 107 -3.87 -26.26 1.63
N ASP A 108 -4.39 -27.46 1.85
CA ASP A 108 -4.07 -28.69 1.07
C ASP A 108 -5.21 -29.17 0.16
N MET A 109 -6.20 -28.31 -0.15
CA MET A 109 -7.30 -28.60 -1.09
C MET A 109 -7.21 -27.81 -2.39
#